data_AF-A0A0W0FCD8-F1
#
_entry.id   AF-A0A0W0FCD8-F1
#
_cell.length_a   1.000
_cell.length_b   1.000
_cell.length_c   1.000
_cell.angle_alpha   90.00
_cell.angle_beta   90.00
_cell.angle_gamma   90.00
#
_symmetry.space_group_name_H-M   'P 1'
#
loop_
_entity.id
_entity.type
_entity.pdbx_description
1 polymer ?
#
loop_
_entity_poly.entity_id
_entity_poly.type
_entity_poly.pdbx_seq_one_letter_code
_entity_poly.pdbx_strand_id
1 'polypeptide(L)'
;MPRILPRLLQKIAEHPQPPLEPFKPVTERISAKSLRRAVPLTPSFNPANHSQSVLLTPNNPISSSHDYVHHKSLPPQVRVGKCAKASDGQEDGPRAMTQEERQWWSSPYLRMLSTPIRRCIVTNQYLPSDFFIRLTSMRIPSPQSNRFISSRRPKTVLIPDGLEHPKFKLRRSGKARYILCWKDAIQELRVRNQMRRHGTDEVYSLLEDQIRHLLRLRVLQELQLVYEHIRFRPQESAHHTLIRRLSRGEWREMQASGTVSIENAMAILVVPPVNRNPETGQRPQGSMSSQPSLDSLARTPTNAKNHDMSILYSAGPPSGSSHVSEPLANHQIPLYHGVSIFYDVSQRSALHSLLSKILAIERNARYNAKDIKQGTETRKDGDKQSHAFVLMSDENTIQAADIAAVGVALWRLRMFEGFGWEEKPGWIRRYTHRSMLDFQ
;
A
#
# COMPACT_ATOMS: atom_id res chain seq x y z
N MET A 1 25.14 -34.05 -21.85
CA MET A 1 24.96 -34.78 -20.57
C MET A 1 24.56 -36.26 -20.76
N PRO A 2 25.21 -37.06 -21.64
CA PRO A 2 24.72 -38.41 -21.98
C PRO A 2 25.00 -39.50 -20.92
N ARG A 3 25.89 -39.29 -19.95
CA ARG A 3 26.29 -40.33 -18.96
C ARG A 3 25.50 -40.31 -17.65
N ILE A 4 24.79 -39.22 -17.37
CA ILE A 4 24.06 -39.06 -16.10
C ILE A 4 22.69 -39.73 -16.17
N LEU A 5 22.04 -39.64 -17.33
CA LEU A 5 20.67 -40.12 -17.54
C LEU A 5 20.54 -41.65 -17.37
N PRO A 6 21.44 -42.49 -17.90
CA PRO A 6 21.37 -43.93 -17.68
C PRO A 6 21.56 -44.31 -16.20
N ARG A 7 22.47 -43.63 -15.49
CA ARG A 7 22.72 -43.87 -14.05
C ARG A 7 21.54 -43.43 -13.19
N LEU A 8 20.83 -42.38 -13.59
CA LEU A 8 19.62 -41.91 -12.91
C LEU A 8 18.46 -42.89 -13.12
N LEU A 9 18.27 -43.36 -14.35
CA LEU A 9 17.26 -44.38 -14.65
C LEU A 9 17.54 -45.69 -13.91
N GLN A 10 18.81 -46.11 -13.86
CA GLN A 10 19.22 -47.28 -13.09
C GLN A 10 18.91 -47.11 -11.59
N LYS A 11 19.24 -45.95 -10.99
CA LYS A 11 18.90 -45.68 -9.59
C LYS A 11 17.40 -45.59 -9.31
N ILE A 12 16.60 -45.11 -10.26
CA ILE A 12 15.14 -45.09 -10.14
C ILE A 12 14.57 -46.52 -10.20
N ALA A 13 15.16 -47.40 -10.99
CA ALA A 13 14.75 -48.80 -11.09
C ALA A 13 15.17 -49.61 -9.86
N GLU A 14 16.36 -49.36 -9.31
CA GLU A 14 16.87 -50.05 -8.10
C GLU A 14 16.14 -49.63 -6.81
N HIS A 15 15.50 -48.47 -6.81
CA HIS A 15 14.70 -47.96 -5.68
C HIS A 15 13.27 -47.69 -6.14
N PRO A 16 12.39 -48.72 -6.25
CA PRO A 16 10.98 -48.51 -6.54
C PRO A 16 10.43 -47.52 -5.51
N GLN A 17 9.95 -46.38 -5.99
CA GLN A 17 9.57 -45.29 -5.10
C GLN A 17 8.55 -45.83 -4.09
N PRO A 18 8.74 -45.60 -2.77
CA PRO A 18 7.64 -45.81 -1.84
C PRO A 18 6.44 -45.02 -2.38
N PRO A 19 5.20 -45.52 -2.21
CA PRO A 19 4.01 -44.83 -2.68
C PRO A 19 4.16 -43.38 -2.26
N LEU A 20 4.16 -42.46 -3.23
CA LEU A 20 4.37 -41.04 -2.99
C LEU A 20 3.37 -40.64 -1.92
N GLU A 21 3.81 -40.59 -0.66
CA GLU A 21 3.01 -39.99 0.38
C GLU A 21 2.72 -38.60 -0.16
N PRO A 22 1.44 -38.22 -0.30
CA PRO A 22 1.09 -36.95 -0.89
C PRO A 22 1.92 -35.93 -0.15
N PHE A 23 2.82 -35.25 -0.88
CA PHE A 23 3.79 -34.33 -0.30
C PHE A 23 2.96 -33.39 0.56
N LYS A 24 2.91 -33.63 1.88
CA LYS A 24 2.22 -32.75 2.80
C LYS A 24 3.23 -31.64 2.89
N PRO A 25 3.07 -30.49 2.19
CA PRO A 25 3.98 -29.40 2.41
C PRO A 25 3.93 -29.21 3.92
N VAL A 26 5.06 -29.43 4.59
CA VAL A 26 5.21 -29.19 6.01
C VAL A 26 4.98 -27.70 6.14
N THR A 27 3.72 -27.34 6.29
CA THR A 27 3.25 -26.00 6.59
C THR A 27 3.39 -25.82 8.09
N GLU A 28 4.54 -26.25 8.62
CA GLU A 28 5.13 -25.62 9.79
C GLU A 28 5.34 -24.18 9.36
N ARG A 29 4.28 -23.40 9.56
CA ARG A 29 4.37 -21.95 9.57
C ARG A 29 5.42 -21.69 10.61
N ILE A 30 6.62 -21.35 10.17
CA ILE A 30 7.68 -20.86 11.04
C ILE A 30 7.04 -19.68 11.77
N SER A 31 6.59 -19.92 12.99
CA SER A 31 5.97 -18.88 13.78
C SER A 31 7.06 -17.85 14.02
N ALA A 32 6.73 -16.58 13.81
CA ALA A 32 7.67 -15.52 14.13
C ALA A 32 7.98 -15.63 15.62
N LYS A 33 9.15 -16.16 15.95
CA LYS A 33 9.60 -16.25 17.34
C LYS A 33 9.74 -14.82 17.83
N SER A 34 9.02 -14.47 18.90
CA SER A 34 9.28 -13.19 19.55
C SER A 34 10.74 -13.19 19.99
N LEU A 35 11.44 -12.10 19.68
CA LEU A 35 12.78 -11.85 20.19
C LEU A 35 12.72 -11.20 21.57
N ARG A 36 11.52 -10.84 22.05
CA ARG A 36 11.36 -10.21 23.35
C ARG A 36 11.78 -11.17 24.46
N ARG A 37 12.66 -10.65 25.30
CA ARG A 37 13.07 -11.22 26.58
C ARG A 37 12.77 -10.17 27.64
N ALA A 38 12.36 -10.60 28.82
CA ALA A 38 12.17 -9.74 29.97
C ALA A 38 13.52 -9.09 30.25
N VAL A 39 13.58 -7.79 30.03
CA VAL A 39 14.73 -6.99 30.43
C VAL A 39 14.74 -6.98 31.95
N PRO A 40 15.83 -7.40 32.62
CA PRO A 40 15.93 -7.30 34.07
C PRO A 40 15.63 -5.87 34.53
N LEU A 41 15.06 -5.73 35.72
CA LEU A 41 14.79 -4.41 36.30
C LEU A 41 16.08 -3.58 36.28
N THR A 42 15.98 -2.32 35.83
CA THR A 42 17.14 -1.43 35.77
C THR A 42 17.72 -1.29 37.18
N PRO A 43 18.98 -1.72 37.42
CA PRO A 43 19.54 -1.64 38.75
C PRO A 43 19.70 -0.18 39.16
N SER A 44 19.50 0.11 40.44
CA SER A 44 19.73 1.45 40.97
C SER A 44 21.22 1.80 40.80
N PHE A 45 21.54 3.01 40.36
CA PHE A 45 22.95 3.48 40.35
C PHE A 45 23.33 4.21 41.64
N ASN A 46 22.46 4.22 42.65
CA ASN A 46 22.76 4.82 43.94
C ASN A 46 23.72 3.90 44.72
N PRO A 47 24.94 4.34 45.07
CA PRO A 47 25.91 3.51 45.78
C PRO A 47 25.40 3.01 47.13
N ALA A 48 24.48 3.73 47.79
CA ALA A 48 23.88 3.28 49.05
C ALA A 48 23.05 1.99 48.91
N ASN A 49 22.59 1.67 47.70
CA ASN A 49 21.80 0.47 47.41
C ASN A 49 22.67 -0.76 47.12
N HIS A 50 24.00 -0.64 47.13
CA HIS A 50 24.91 -1.74 46.86
C HIS A 50 25.96 -1.88 47.96
N SER A 51 26.12 -3.09 48.49
CA SER A 51 27.19 -3.40 49.44
C SER A 51 28.58 -3.45 48.79
N GLN A 52 28.64 -3.55 47.46
CA GLN A 52 29.86 -3.63 46.66
C GLN A 52 29.72 -2.75 45.40
N SER A 53 30.83 -2.56 44.67
CA SER A 53 30.79 -1.85 43.39
C SER A 53 29.78 -2.49 42.44
N VAL A 54 28.96 -1.67 41.78
CA VAL A 54 27.95 -2.09 40.77
C VAL A 54 28.58 -2.93 39.64
N LEU A 55 29.88 -2.75 39.38
CA LEU A 55 30.62 -3.53 38.39
C LEU A 55 30.86 -4.98 38.81
N LEU A 56 30.87 -5.27 40.12
CA LEU A 56 31.11 -6.61 40.66
C LEU A 56 29.79 -7.35 40.93
N THR A 57 28.66 -6.64 40.97
CA THR A 57 27.34 -7.25 41.14
C THR A 57 27.03 -8.17 39.94
N PRO A 58 26.60 -9.43 40.17
CA PRO A 58 26.12 -10.28 39.08
C PRO A 58 24.92 -9.63 38.36
N ASN A 59 24.80 -9.84 37.05
CA ASN A 59 23.80 -9.20 36.19
C ASN A 59 23.89 -7.67 36.10
N ASN A 60 25.10 -7.11 36.19
CA ASN A 60 25.27 -5.67 35.99
C ASN A 60 24.92 -5.26 34.52
N PRO A 61 24.49 -4.02 34.27
CA PRO A 61 24.14 -3.58 32.91
C PRO A 61 25.39 -3.34 32.04
N ILE A 62 26.58 -3.30 32.64
CA ILE A 62 27.84 -2.99 31.96
C ILE A 62 28.49 -4.27 31.39
N SER A 63 28.74 -5.28 32.23
CA SER A 63 29.28 -6.58 31.82
C SER A 63 28.23 -7.46 31.13
N SER A 64 26.97 -7.43 31.58
CA SER A 64 25.84 -8.18 30.98
C SER A 64 24.92 -7.29 30.13
N SER A 65 25.50 -6.34 29.38
CA SER A 65 24.73 -5.39 28.56
C SER A 65 23.74 -6.03 27.58
N HIS A 66 24.02 -7.24 27.11
CA HIS A 66 23.15 -8.01 26.22
C HIS A 66 21.80 -8.41 26.84
N ASP A 67 21.74 -8.63 28.16
CA ASP A 67 20.50 -8.96 28.88
C ASP A 67 19.58 -7.74 29.04
N TYR A 68 20.15 -6.54 28.95
CA TYR A 68 19.45 -5.26 29.03
C TYR A 68 19.06 -4.69 27.65
N VAL A 69 19.30 -5.44 26.56
CA VAL A 69 18.88 -5.01 25.22
C VAL A 69 17.37 -5.10 25.12
N HIS A 70 16.71 -3.95 24.97
CA HIS A 70 15.29 -3.91 24.67
C HIS A 70 15.02 -4.50 23.28
N HIS A 71 14.53 -5.73 23.29
CA HIS A 71 14.04 -6.39 22.09
C HIS A 71 12.64 -5.88 21.72
N LYS A 72 12.38 -5.77 20.42
CA LYS A 72 11.06 -5.36 19.92
C LYS A 72 10.03 -6.43 20.26
N SER A 73 8.90 -5.99 20.83
CA SER A 73 7.74 -6.87 20.97
C SER A 73 7.16 -7.23 19.61
N LEU A 74 6.35 -8.29 19.58
CA LEU A 74 5.49 -8.58 18.44
C LEU A 74 4.64 -7.34 18.13
N PRO A 75 4.47 -6.99 16.84
CA PRO A 75 3.64 -5.87 16.45
C PRO A 75 2.19 -6.15 16.89
N PRO A 76 1.47 -5.16 17.44
CA PRO A 76 0.08 -5.33 17.78
C PRO A 76 -0.74 -5.62 16.52
N GLN A 77 -1.77 -6.44 16.68
CA GLN A 77 -2.68 -6.80 15.59
C GLN A 77 -4.01 -6.09 15.80
N VAL A 78 -4.63 -5.62 14.71
CA VAL A 78 -5.97 -5.01 14.78
C VAL A 78 -6.97 -5.96 15.43
N ARG A 79 -6.85 -7.26 15.12
CA ARG A 79 -7.61 -8.33 15.75
C ARG A 79 -6.69 -9.44 16.19
N VAL A 80 -6.87 -9.88 17.44
CA VAL A 80 -6.25 -11.09 17.99
C VAL A 80 -7.34 -12.13 18.16
N GLY A 81 -7.12 -13.34 17.65
CA GLY A 81 -8.07 -14.43 17.82
C GLY A 81 -8.21 -14.80 19.30
N LYS A 82 -9.41 -15.19 19.75
CA LYS A 82 -9.67 -15.56 21.16
C LYS A 82 -8.72 -16.64 21.69
N CYS A 83 -8.22 -17.51 20.81
CA CYS A 83 -7.30 -18.60 21.16
C CYS A 83 -5.82 -18.26 20.93
N ALA A 84 -5.49 -17.04 20.50
CA ALA A 84 -4.11 -16.65 20.24
C ALA A 84 -3.42 -16.36 21.59
N LYS A 85 -2.73 -17.38 22.12
CA LYS A 85 -1.91 -17.28 23.32
C LYS A 85 -0.43 -17.23 22.92
N ALA A 86 0.42 -16.73 23.81
CA ALA A 86 1.86 -16.92 23.67
C ALA A 86 2.16 -18.43 23.64
N SER A 87 3.16 -18.84 22.88
CA SER A 87 3.62 -20.23 22.94
C SER A 87 4.20 -20.49 24.34
N ASP A 88 4.13 -21.74 24.82
CA ASP A 88 4.71 -22.09 26.12
C ASP A 88 6.19 -21.66 26.19
N GLY A 89 6.54 -20.85 27.20
CA GLY A 89 7.87 -20.27 27.39
C GLY A 89 8.16 -18.98 26.61
N GLN A 90 7.24 -18.47 25.79
CA GLN A 90 7.34 -17.11 25.23
C GLN A 90 6.63 -16.10 26.13
N GLU A 91 7.34 -15.06 26.53
CA GLU A 91 6.79 -13.98 27.37
C GLU A 91 5.92 -13.01 26.58
N ASP A 92 6.07 -12.98 25.26
CA ASP A 92 5.47 -11.99 24.38
C ASP A 92 4.46 -12.65 23.45
N GLY A 93 3.19 -12.54 23.81
CA GLY A 93 2.06 -13.03 23.02
C GLY A 93 1.57 -11.99 22.00
N PRO A 94 0.79 -12.43 21.01
CA PRO A 94 0.09 -11.51 20.12
C PRO A 94 -0.89 -10.65 20.94
N ARG A 95 -0.76 -9.32 20.86
CA ARG A 95 -1.66 -8.37 21.54
C ARG A 95 -2.54 -7.62 20.54
N ALA A 96 -3.73 -7.23 20.99
CA ALA A 96 -4.61 -6.37 20.22
C ALA A 96 -4.12 -4.92 20.24
N MET A 97 -4.39 -4.18 19.17
CA MET A 97 -4.17 -2.74 19.13
C MET A 97 -5.10 -2.03 20.12
N THR A 98 -4.56 -1.05 20.86
CA THR A 98 -5.37 -0.12 21.67
C THR A 98 -6.24 0.77 20.78
N GLN A 99 -7.18 1.53 21.35
CA GLN A 99 -8.02 2.44 20.56
C GLN A 99 -7.19 3.53 19.86
N GLU A 100 -6.23 4.14 20.57
CA GLU A 100 -5.31 5.12 20.01
C GLU A 100 -4.45 4.54 18.89
N GLU A 101 -3.91 3.33 19.09
CA GLU A 101 -3.15 2.64 18.04
C GLU A 101 -4.00 2.38 16.81
N ARG A 102 -5.28 2.01 16.98
CA ARG A 102 -6.22 1.83 15.88
C ARG A 102 -6.53 3.16 15.18
N GLN A 103 -6.64 4.26 15.92
CA GLN A 103 -6.84 5.60 15.36
C GLN A 103 -5.62 6.06 14.55
N TRP A 104 -4.41 5.83 15.04
CA TRP A 104 -3.20 6.13 14.27
C TRP A 104 -3.08 5.21 13.06
N TRP A 105 -3.41 3.94 13.23
CA TRP A 105 -3.41 2.95 12.15
C TRP A 105 -4.55 3.21 11.16
N SER A 106 -5.62 3.93 11.48
CA SER A 106 -6.67 4.27 10.50
C SER A 106 -6.29 5.47 9.62
N SER A 107 -5.29 6.27 10.01
CA SER A 107 -4.78 7.38 9.22
C SER A 107 -3.82 6.90 8.12
N PRO A 108 -4.12 7.11 6.82
CA PRO A 108 -3.21 6.73 5.75
C PRO A 108 -1.89 7.52 5.80
N TYR A 109 -1.92 8.76 6.25
CA TYR A 109 -0.74 9.62 6.36
C TYR A 109 0.24 9.11 7.41
N LEU A 110 -0.26 8.79 8.61
CA LEU A 110 0.56 8.27 9.70
C LEU A 110 1.15 6.90 9.31
N ARG A 111 0.38 6.06 8.61
CA ARG A 111 0.92 4.80 8.07
C ARG A 111 2.07 5.03 7.10
N MET A 112 1.92 5.94 6.14
CA MET A 112 2.98 6.24 5.19
C MET A 112 4.25 6.73 5.89
N LEU A 113 4.09 7.61 6.89
CA LEU A 113 5.20 8.14 7.69
C LEU A 113 5.85 7.08 8.58
N SER A 114 5.09 6.10 9.08
CA SER A 114 5.60 4.99 9.89
C SER A 114 6.44 3.98 9.10
N THR A 115 6.44 4.05 7.76
CA THR A 115 7.19 3.10 6.94
C THR A 115 8.71 3.33 7.04
N PRO A 116 9.54 2.28 6.85
CA PRO A 116 10.98 2.40 7.03
C PRO A 116 11.61 3.47 6.12
N ILE A 117 12.54 4.26 6.67
CA ILE A 117 13.26 5.28 5.90
C ILE A 117 14.19 4.62 4.88
N ARG A 118 14.22 5.14 3.65
CA ARG A 118 15.05 4.68 2.53
C ARG A 118 15.70 5.88 1.85
N ARG A 119 16.78 5.63 1.09
CA ARG A 119 17.48 6.66 0.32
C ARG A 119 17.09 6.60 -1.16
N CYS A 120 16.67 7.73 -1.72
CA CYS A 120 16.44 7.88 -3.15
C CYS A 120 17.75 7.77 -3.94
N ILE A 121 17.80 6.96 -4.99
CA ILE A 121 19.00 6.86 -5.85
C ILE A 121 19.23 8.09 -6.73
N VAL A 122 18.18 8.87 -7.00
CA VAL A 122 18.24 10.08 -7.84
C VAL A 122 18.57 11.29 -6.95
N THR A 123 17.76 11.57 -5.95
CA THR A 123 17.88 12.78 -5.12
C THR A 123 18.77 12.61 -3.89
N ASN A 124 19.21 11.38 -3.56
CA ASN A 124 19.94 11.04 -2.33
C ASN A 124 19.21 11.33 -1.01
N GLN A 125 17.92 11.64 -1.06
CA GLN A 125 17.15 11.97 0.12
C GLN A 125 16.65 10.76 0.89
N TYR A 126 16.51 10.96 2.21
CA TYR A 126 15.96 9.98 3.12
C TYR A 126 14.49 10.30 3.39
N LEU A 127 13.59 9.42 2.94
CA LEU A 127 12.14 9.52 3.19
C LEU A 127 11.57 8.15 3.57
N PRO A 128 10.35 8.08 4.12
CA PRO A 128 9.67 6.80 4.36
C PRO A 128 9.44 6.03 3.05
N SER A 129 9.42 4.69 3.12
CA SER A 129 9.39 3.83 1.93
C SER A 129 8.16 3.98 1.03
N ASP A 130 7.03 4.42 1.58
CA ASP A 130 5.81 4.64 0.79
C ASP A 130 5.91 5.84 -0.18
N PHE A 131 6.82 6.78 0.10
CA PHE A 131 7.18 7.89 -0.80
C PHE A 131 8.12 7.46 -1.93
N PHE A 132 8.44 6.16 -2.02
CA PHE A 132 9.30 5.61 -3.06
C PHE A 132 8.61 4.54 -3.91
N ILE A 133 9.14 4.37 -5.12
CA ILE A 133 8.95 3.22 -5.97
C ILE A 133 10.21 2.34 -5.85
N ARG A 134 9.99 1.07 -5.56
CA ARG A 134 11.05 0.07 -5.50
C ARG A 134 11.31 -0.47 -6.91
N LEU A 135 12.56 -0.37 -7.35
CA LEU A 135 13.05 -0.89 -8.64
C LEU A 135 14.03 -2.04 -8.38
N THR A 136 13.91 -3.12 -9.16
CA THR A 136 14.82 -4.25 -9.12
C THR A 136 15.44 -4.47 -10.49
N SER A 137 16.72 -4.86 -10.53
CA SER A 137 17.40 -5.19 -11.77
C SER A 137 17.03 -6.62 -12.19
N MET A 138 16.47 -6.80 -13.38
CA MET A 138 16.14 -8.09 -13.97
C MET A 138 17.04 -8.33 -15.18
N ARG A 139 17.60 -9.55 -15.30
CA ARG A 139 18.32 -9.97 -16.49
C ARG A 139 17.31 -10.35 -17.57
N ILE A 140 17.41 -9.74 -18.73
CA ILE A 140 16.60 -10.12 -19.89
C ILE A 140 17.30 -11.32 -20.57
N PRO A 141 16.61 -12.45 -20.78
CA PRO A 141 17.19 -13.54 -21.55
C PRO A 141 17.44 -13.07 -22.98
N SER A 142 18.71 -13.10 -23.42
CA SER A 142 19.06 -12.81 -24.81
C SER A 142 18.88 -14.08 -25.64
N PRO A 143 18.05 -14.07 -26.71
CA PRO A 143 17.69 -15.28 -27.44
C PRO A 143 18.84 -15.93 -28.24
N GLN A 144 20.04 -15.33 -28.32
CA GLN A 144 21.05 -15.76 -29.30
C GLN A 144 22.52 -15.75 -28.84
N SER A 145 22.84 -15.68 -27.54
CA SER A 145 24.25 -15.83 -27.14
C SER A 145 24.66 -17.31 -27.23
N ASN A 146 25.18 -17.70 -28.40
CA ASN A 146 25.98 -18.90 -28.53
C ASN A 146 27.10 -18.79 -27.48
N ARG A 147 27.00 -19.59 -26.40
CA ARG A 147 27.68 -19.37 -25.10
C ARG A 147 29.21 -19.39 -25.18
N PHE A 148 29.76 -19.71 -26.34
CA PHE A 148 31.18 -19.96 -26.53
C PHE A 148 31.96 -18.78 -27.13
N ILE A 149 31.31 -17.78 -27.74
CA ILE A 149 32.04 -16.75 -28.53
C ILE A 149 31.69 -15.31 -28.11
N SER A 150 30.58 -15.07 -27.40
CA SER A 150 30.15 -13.73 -27.04
C SER A 150 30.44 -13.41 -25.57
N SER A 151 31.46 -12.60 -25.31
CA SER A 151 31.77 -12.01 -23.98
C SER A 151 30.77 -10.93 -23.53
N ARG A 152 29.64 -10.79 -24.23
CA ARG A 152 28.67 -9.73 -23.98
C ARG A 152 27.90 -10.02 -22.70
N ARG A 153 28.10 -9.18 -21.69
CA ARG A 153 27.37 -9.25 -20.41
C ARG A 153 25.86 -9.22 -20.66
N PRO A 154 25.06 -10.03 -19.93
CA PRO A 154 23.61 -10.04 -20.10
C PRO A 154 23.03 -8.66 -19.80
N LYS A 155 22.13 -8.21 -20.67
CA LYS A 155 21.43 -6.94 -20.51
C LYS A 155 20.55 -7.00 -19.26
N THR A 156 20.79 -6.07 -18.34
CA THR A 156 20.02 -5.90 -17.10
C THR A 156 19.10 -4.70 -17.26
N VAL A 157 17.84 -4.85 -16.86
CA VAL A 157 16.82 -3.79 -16.96
C VAL A 157 16.18 -3.56 -15.61
N LEU A 158 15.93 -2.28 -15.27
CA LEU A 158 15.19 -1.92 -14.06
C LEU A 158 13.69 -2.12 -14.28
N ILE A 159 13.06 -2.86 -13.36
CA ILE A 159 11.64 -3.20 -13.39
C ILE A 159 11.03 -2.82 -12.02
N PRO A 160 9.78 -2.31 -11.98
CA PRO A 160 9.14 -2.01 -10.72
C PRO A 160 8.77 -3.29 -9.97
N ASP A 161 9.01 -3.31 -8.66
CA ASP A 161 8.76 -4.45 -7.79
C ASP A 161 8.00 -4.01 -6.54
N GLY A 162 7.15 -4.90 -6.02
CA GLY A 162 6.41 -4.66 -4.77
C GLY A 162 5.38 -3.52 -4.80
N LEU A 163 4.94 -3.08 -5.99
CA LEU A 163 3.80 -2.16 -6.13
C LEU A 163 2.46 -2.88 -5.91
N GLU A 164 2.33 -4.09 -6.46
CA GLU A 164 1.17 -4.96 -6.25
C GLU A 164 1.10 -5.46 -4.79
N HIS A 165 -0.10 -5.79 -4.33
CA HIS A 165 -0.31 -6.30 -2.98
C HIS A 165 0.33 -7.69 -2.82
N PRO A 166 1.04 -7.98 -1.70
CA PRO A 166 1.77 -9.24 -1.50
C PRO A 166 0.94 -10.51 -1.68
N LYS A 167 -0.37 -10.46 -1.39
CA LYS A 167 -1.33 -11.55 -1.67
C LYS A 167 -1.41 -11.93 -3.15
N PHE A 168 -1.31 -10.96 -4.05
CA PHE A 168 -1.44 -11.16 -5.50
C PHE A 168 -0.08 -11.41 -6.16
N LYS A 169 0.97 -10.75 -5.66
CA LYS A 169 2.32 -10.92 -6.18
C LYS A 169 3.36 -10.74 -5.09
N LEU A 170 4.15 -11.78 -4.88
CA LEU A 170 5.28 -11.73 -3.95
C LEU A 170 6.37 -10.80 -4.48
N ARG A 171 6.98 -10.06 -3.56
CA ARG A 171 8.14 -9.21 -3.84
C ARG A 171 9.33 -10.10 -4.20
N ARG A 172 10.11 -9.67 -5.19
CA ARG A 172 11.33 -10.39 -5.56
C ARG A 172 12.40 -10.19 -4.48
N SER A 173 13.08 -11.27 -4.09
CA SER A 173 14.28 -11.18 -3.26
C SER A 173 15.45 -10.61 -4.07
N GLY A 174 16.20 -9.69 -3.49
CA GLY A 174 17.42 -9.17 -4.13
C GLY A 174 17.71 -7.71 -3.80
N LYS A 175 18.80 -7.21 -4.39
CA LYS A 175 19.18 -5.80 -4.30
C LYS A 175 18.12 -4.97 -5.03
N ALA A 176 17.51 -4.04 -4.30
CA ALA A 176 16.54 -3.10 -4.84
C ALA A 176 17.05 -1.67 -4.68
N ARG A 177 16.65 -0.82 -5.61
CA ARG A 177 16.90 0.62 -5.59
C ARG A 177 15.58 1.34 -5.37
N TYR A 178 15.61 2.48 -4.69
CA TYR A 178 14.42 3.28 -4.41
C TYR A 178 14.50 4.59 -5.16
N ILE A 179 13.42 4.94 -5.86
CA ILE A 179 13.26 6.22 -6.55
C ILE A 179 12.03 6.93 -5.98
N LEU A 180 12.02 8.25 -5.94
CA LEU A 180 10.84 9.02 -5.50
C LEU A 180 9.58 8.55 -6.22
N CYS A 181 8.47 8.49 -5.49
CA CYS A 181 7.13 8.25 -6.03
C CYS A 181 6.67 9.50 -6.78
N TRP A 182 7.33 9.75 -7.90
CA TRP A 182 7.17 10.92 -8.76
C TRP A 182 7.65 10.59 -10.18
N LYS A 183 6.81 10.83 -11.19
CA LYS A 183 7.11 10.50 -12.59
C LYS A 183 8.35 11.23 -13.12
N ASP A 184 8.55 12.50 -12.75
CA ASP A 184 9.70 13.29 -13.24
C ASP A 184 11.02 12.71 -12.71
N ALA A 185 11.02 12.13 -11.51
CA ALA A 185 12.21 11.44 -10.99
C ALA A 185 12.63 10.27 -11.90
N ILE A 186 11.68 9.55 -12.53
CA ILE A 186 11.99 8.47 -13.49
C ILE A 186 12.62 9.06 -14.77
N GLN A 187 12.14 10.21 -15.22
CA GLN A 187 12.73 10.90 -16.37
C GLN A 187 14.15 11.35 -16.05
N GLU A 188 14.38 11.92 -14.86
CA GLU A 188 15.73 12.23 -14.37
C GLU A 188 16.63 10.99 -14.28
N LEU A 189 16.09 9.85 -13.84
CA LEU A 189 16.82 8.59 -13.79
C LEU A 189 17.29 8.16 -15.19
N ARG A 190 16.45 8.35 -16.23
CA ARG A 190 16.81 8.05 -17.62
C ARG A 190 17.98 8.91 -18.09
N VAL A 191 17.92 10.22 -17.83
CA VAL A 191 18.99 11.17 -18.20
C VAL A 191 20.29 10.85 -17.46
N ARG A 192 20.24 10.58 -16.15
CA ARG A 192 21.44 10.31 -15.34
C ARG A 192 22.07 8.96 -15.59
N ASN A 193 21.29 7.92 -15.89
CA ASN A 193 21.83 6.60 -16.19
C ASN A 193 22.66 6.58 -17.47
N GLN A 194 22.42 7.50 -18.41
CA GLN A 194 23.27 7.68 -19.59
C GLN A 194 24.67 8.21 -19.21
N MET A 195 24.80 8.91 -18.08
CA MET A 195 26.07 9.53 -17.65
C MET A 195 26.92 8.62 -16.74
N ARG A 196 26.34 7.63 -16.06
CA ARG A 196 27.08 6.80 -15.09
C ARG A 196 27.81 5.65 -15.77
N ARG A 197 29.15 5.69 -15.73
CA ARG A 197 30.05 4.61 -16.22
C ARG A 197 29.93 3.28 -15.45
N HIS A 198 29.18 3.23 -14.34
CA HIS A 198 29.22 2.12 -13.37
C HIS A 198 27.82 1.54 -13.12
N GLY A 199 27.37 0.70 -14.07
CA GLY A 199 26.18 -0.16 -13.96
C GLY A 199 25.37 -0.23 -15.25
N THR A 200 25.23 -1.42 -15.82
CA THR A 200 24.54 -1.70 -17.09
C THR A 200 23.01 -1.78 -16.98
N ASP A 201 22.43 -1.21 -15.93
CA ASP A 201 20.98 -1.30 -15.69
C ASP A 201 20.25 -0.30 -16.60
N GLU A 202 19.79 -0.79 -17.76
CA GLU A 202 19.00 0.03 -18.67
C GLU A 202 17.61 0.30 -18.09
N VAL A 203 17.11 1.54 -18.29
CA VAL A 203 15.77 1.92 -17.88
C VAL A 203 14.80 1.56 -18.99
N TYR A 204 13.78 0.76 -18.65
CA TYR A 204 12.76 0.37 -19.61
C TYR A 204 11.94 1.59 -20.11
N SER A 205 11.68 1.67 -21.41
CA SER A 205 10.98 2.81 -22.04
C SER A 205 9.54 2.96 -21.55
N LEU A 206 8.86 1.85 -21.24
CA LEU A 206 7.50 1.84 -20.70
C LEU A 206 7.48 1.72 -19.16
N LEU A 207 8.61 1.98 -18.49
CA LEU A 207 8.71 1.89 -17.03
C LEU A 207 7.69 2.81 -16.32
N GLU A 208 7.54 4.03 -16.82
CA GLU A 208 6.61 5.02 -16.26
C GLU A 208 5.16 4.53 -16.37
N ASP A 209 4.74 4.11 -17.56
CA ASP A 209 3.39 3.59 -17.81
C ASP A 209 3.11 2.32 -17.01
N GLN A 210 4.10 1.44 -16.89
CA GLN A 210 4.01 0.25 -16.07
C GLN A 210 3.81 0.60 -14.58
N ILE A 211 4.57 1.56 -14.04
CA ILE A 211 4.40 2.00 -12.64
C ILE A 211 3.02 2.60 -12.44
N ARG A 212 2.58 3.47 -13.35
CA ARG A 212 1.25 4.10 -13.33
C ARG A 212 0.14 3.03 -13.32
N HIS A 213 0.22 2.05 -14.22
CA HIS A 213 -0.70 0.91 -14.28
C HIS A 213 -0.72 0.10 -12.98
N LEU A 214 0.45 -0.23 -12.44
CA LEU A 214 0.55 -1.04 -11.23
C LEU A 214 0.08 -0.29 -9.97
N LEU A 215 0.25 1.03 -9.90
CA LEU A 215 -0.30 1.84 -8.80
C LEU A 215 -1.84 1.87 -8.83
N ARG A 216 -2.45 1.98 -10.01
CA ARG A 216 -3.92 1.83 -10.17
C ARG A 216 -4.39 0.45 -9.78
N LEU A 217 -3.68 -0.58 -10.26
CA LEU A 217 -3.98 -1.96 -9.92
C LEU A 217 -3.88 -2.19 -8.40
N ARG A 218 -2.92 -1.54 -7.73
CA ARG A 218 -2.80 -1.61 -6.28
C ARG A 218 -4.05 -1.08 -5.59
N VAL A 219 -4.63 0.03 -6.03
CA VAL A 219 -5.91 0.54 -5.49
C VAL A 219 -7.03 -0.49 -5.64
N LEU A 220 -7.14 -1.12 -6.82
CA LEU A 220 -8.14 -2.17 -7.08
C LEU A 220 -7.92 -3.41 -6.18
N GLN A 221 -6.68 -3.83 -5.99
CA GLN A 221 -6.31 -4.95 -5.14
C GLN A 221 -6.66 -4.69 -3.67
N GLU A 222 -6.38 -3.49 -3.15
CA GLU A 222 -6.77 -3.13 -1.78
C GLU A 222 -8.29 -3.10 -1.61
N LEU A 223 -9.03 -2.55 -2.57
CA LEU A 223 -10.51 -2.60 -2.55
C LEU A 223 -11.04 -4.03 -2.63
N GLN A 224 -10.39 -4.92 -3.40
CA GLN A 224 -10.74 -6.33 -3.43
C GLN A 224 -10.53 -6.99 -2.06
N LEU A 225 -9.44 -6.67 -1.36
CA LEU A 225 -9.18 -7.19 -0.01
C LEU A 225 -10.23 -6.69 0.98
N VAL A 226 -10.61 -5.41 0.91
CA VAL A 226 -11.70 -4.85 1.71
C VAL A 226 -13.01 -5.59 1.41
N TYR A 227 -13.36 -5.78 0.13
CA TYR A 227 -14.54 -6.54 -0.28
C TYR A 227 -14.54 -7.98 0.27
N GLU A 228 -13.44 -8.71 0.10
CA GLU A 228 -13.32 -10.08 0.60
C GLU A 228 -13.45 -10.13 2.13
N HIS A 229 -12.82 -9.17 2.82
CA HIS A 229 -12.86 -9.11 4.27
C HIS A 229 -14.28 -8.89 4.81
N ILE A 230 -15.00 -7.90 4.27
CA ILE A 230 -16.39 -7.61 4.64
C ILE A 230 -17.29 -8.79 4.29
N ARG A 231 -17.07 -9.44 3.13
CA ARG A 231 -17.83 -10.62 2.71
C ARG A 231 -17.73 -11.76 3.71
N PHE A 232 -16.55 -12.00 4.29
CA PHE A 232 -16.35 -13.04 5.30
C PHE A 232 -16.90 -12.64 6.68
N ARG A 233 -17.05 -11.35 6.96
CA ARG A 233 -17.47 -10.82 8.27
C ARG A 233 -18.48 -9.67 8.13
N PRO A 234 -19.68 -9.94 7.60
CA PRO A 234 -20.65 -8.88 7.36
C PRO A 234 -21.12 -8.22 8.67
N GLN A 235 -21.18 -8.96 9.78
CA GLN A 235 -21.65 -8.43 11.07
C GLN A 235 -20.84 -7.22 11.56
N GLU A 236 -19.52 -7.23 11.40
CA GLU A 236 -18.68 -6.10 11.84
C GLU A 236 -18.91 -4.84 11.00
N SER A 237 -19.31 -4.99 9.73
CA SER A 237 -19.67 -3.87 8.85
C SER A 237 -21.07 -3.31 9.07
N ALA A 238 -21.89 -3.93 9.94
CA ALA A 238 -23.22 -3.43 10.23
C ALA A 238 -23.19 -2.15 11.07
N HIS A 239 -22.18 -1.99 11.93
CA HIS A 239 -22.07 -0.88 12.86
C HIS A 239 -21.28 0.30 12.30
N HIS A 240 -20.37 0.05 11.37
CA HIS A 240 -19.44 1.06 10.84
C HIS A 240 -19.53 1.12 9.32
N THR A 241 -19.72 2.32 8.77
CA THR A 241 -19.78 2.53 7.32
C THR A 241 -18.37 2.78 6.81
N LEU A 242 -17.86 1.90 5.94
CA LEU A 242 -16.55 2.07 5.30
C LEU A 242 -16.68 2.92 4.04
N ILE A 243 -17.76 2.70 3.29
CA ILE A 243 -18.03 3.40 2.02
C ILE A 243 -19.46 3.92 2.01
N ARG A 244 -19.66 5.18 1.61
CA ARG A 244 -20.99 5.75 1.39
C ARG A 244 -21.05 6.46 0.04
N ARG A 245 -22.21 6.43 -0.62
CA ARG A 245 -22.46 7.34 -1.77
C ARG A 245 -22.98 8.67 -1.26
N LEU A 246 -22.39 9.75 -1.74
CA LEU A 246 -22.91 11.09 -1.49
C LEU A 246 -24.26 11.28 -2.16
N SER A 247 -25.15 11.97 -1.47
CA SER A 247 -26.36 12.50 -2.07
C SER A 247 -26.01 13.62 -3.07
N ARG A 248 -26.91 13.93 -4.00
CA ARG A 248 -26.69 15.07 -4.91
C ARG A 248 -26.70 16.40 -4.18
N GLY A 249 -27.44 16.51 -3.07
CA GLY A 249 -27.42 17.70 -2.20
C GLY A 249 -26.05 17.86 -1.56
N GLU A 250 -25.58 16.83 -0.85
CA GLU A 250 -24.27 16.81 -0.18
C GLU A 250 -23.13 17.09 -1.18
N TRP A 251 -23.19 16.50 -2.37
CA TRP A 251 -22.20 16.73 -3.42
C TRP A 251 -22.16 18.20 -3.88
N ARG A 252 -23.32 18.83 -4.10
CA ARG A 252 -23.38 20.25 -4.50
C ARG A 252 -22.93 21.18 -3.38
N GLU A 253 -23.33 20.88 -2.14
CA GLU A 253 -22.94 21.64 -0.96
C GLU A 253 -21.43 21.59 -0.73
N MET A 254 -20.82 20.42 -0.89
CA MET A 254 -19.37 20.25 -0.83
C MET A 254 -18.67 21.02 -1.96
N GLN A 255 -19.17 20.96 -3.19
CA GLN A 255 -18.63 21.74 -4.32
C GLN A 255 -18.76 23.26 -4.11
N ALA A 256 -19.86 23.72 -3.51
CA ALA A 256 -20.11 25.14 -3.27
C ALA A 256 -19.29 25.67 -2.08
N SER A 257 -19.18 24.90 -1.00
CA SER A 257 -18.45 25.30 0.21
C SER A 257 -16.95 25.12 0.11
N GLY A 258 -16.47 24.19 -0.74
CA GLY A 258 -15.06 23.80 -0.76
C GLY A 258 -14.63 23.04 0.51
N THR A 259 -15.58 22.61 1.35
CA THR A 259 -15.33 21.88 2.60
C THR A 259 -16.09 20.56 2.66
N VAL A 260 -15.56 19.59 3.39
CA VAL A 260 -16.20 18.28 3.59
C VAL A 260 -16.66 18.17 5.05
N SER A 261 -17.97 18.24 5.27
CA SER A 261 -18.61 18.15 6.60
C SER A 261 -18.84 16.71 7.09
N ILE A 262 -18.20 15.73 6.46
CA ILE A 262 -18.41 14.30 6.75
C ILE A 262 -17.33 13.82 7.70
N GLU A 263 -17.74 13.39 8.88
CA GLU A 263 -16.85 12.84 9.90
C GLU A 263 -16.09 11.61 9.37
N ASN A 264 -14.81 11.55 9.74
CA ASN A 264 -13.90 10.45 9.37
C ASN A 264 -13.75 10.23 7.86
N ALA A 265 -14.14 11.20 7.02
CA ALA A 265 -13.93 11.14 5.58
C ALA A 265 -12.42 11.18 5.27
N MET A 266 -11.91 10.11 4.68
CA MET A 266 -10.49 9.97 4.32
C MET A 266 -10.23 10.38 2.87
N ALA A 267 -11.13 10.04 1.95
CA ALA A 267 -11.01 10.34 0.53
C ALA A 267 -12.37 10.29 -0.17
N ILE A 268 -12.51 11.03 -1.27
CA ILE A 268 -13.73 11.06 -2.09
C ILE A 268 -13.39 10.59 -3.50
N LEU A 269 -14.09 9.58 -4.02
CA LEU A 269 -13.90 9.02 -5.35
C LEU A 269 -15.12 9.30 -6.22
N VAL A 270 -14.96 10.08 -7.28
CA VAL A 270 -16.01 10.32 -8.29
C VAL A 270 -15.86 9.28 -9.40
N VAL A 271 -16.69 8.25 -9.37
CA VAL A 271 -16.59 7.11 -10.30
C VAL A 271 -17.94 6.90 -10.98
N PRO A 272 -18.21 7.56 -12.13
CA PRO A 272 -19.41 7.29 -12.91
C PRO A 272 -19.38 5.86 -13.48
N PRO A 273 -20.54 5.23 -13.68
CA PRO A 273 -20.62 3.94 -14.35
C PRO A 273 -20.12 4.07 -15.79
N VAL A 274 -19.41 3.05 -16.26
CA VAL A 274 -18.90 3.04 -17.63
C VAL A 274 -20.06 2.86 -18.63
N ASN A 275 -20.04 3.65 -19.70
CA ASN A 275 -21.01 3.55 -20.79
C ASN A 275 -20.99 2.16 -21.43
N ARG A 276 -22.14 1.72 -21.94
CA ARG A 276 -22.23 0.53 -22.78
C ARG A 276 -21.48 0.81 -24.08
N ASN A 277 -20.74 -0.17 -24.57
CA ASN A 277 -20.11 -0.06 -25.89
C ASN A 277 -21.25 0.05 -26.93
N PRO A 278 -21.23 1.05 -27.83
CA PRO A 278 -22.31 1.25 -28.81
C PRO A 278 -22.50 0.05 -29.74
N GLU A 279 -21.43 -0.66 -30.09
CA GLU A 279 -21.47 -1.78 -31.03
C GLU A 279 -22.01 -3.05 -30.37
N THR A 280 -21.55 -3.37 -29.16
CA THR A 280 -21.92 -4.62 -28.47
C THR A 280 -23.12 -4.47 -27.55
N GLY A 281 -23.52 -3.23 -27.20
CA GLY A 281 -24.55 -2.94 -26.21
C GLY A 281 -24.20 -3.36 -24.77
N GLN A 282 -23.02 -3.95 -24.55
CA GLN A 282 -22.59 -4.48 -23.27
C GLN A 282 -21.70 -3.49 -22.53
N ARG A 283 -21.75 -3.52 -21.19
CA ARG A 283 -20.78 -2.79 -20.36
C ARG A 283 -19.45 -3.53 -20.39
N PRO A 284 -18.31 -2.83 -20.53
CA PRO A 284 -17.01 -3.47 -20.54
C PRO A 284 -16.76 -4.21 -19.23
N GLN A 285 -16.18 -5.41 -19.33
CA GLN A 285 -15.86 -6.22 -18.17
C GLN A 285 -14.69 -5.59 -17.39
N GLY A 286 -14.80 -5.60 -16.06
CA GLY A 286 -13.70 -5.16 -15.20
C GLY A 286 -12.51 -6.10 -15.29
N SER A 287 -11.30 -5.55 -15.46
CA SER A 287 -10.04 -6.32 -15.47
C SER A 287 -9.11 -5.86 -14.35
N MET A 288 -8.43 -6.83 -13.73
CA MET A 288 -7.39 -6.63 -12.71
C MET A 288 -6.07 -7.28 -13.13
N SER A 289 -5.79 -7.33 -14.43
CA SER A 289 -4.53 -7.87 -14.96
C SER A 289 -3.33 -6.99 -14.57
N SER A 290 -2.23 -7.65 -14.17
CA SER A 290 -0.94 -6.99 -13.93
C SER A 290 -0.30 -6.44 -15.21
N GLN A 291 -0.75 -6.90 -16.38
CA GLN A 291 -0.31 -6.38 -17.67
C GLN A 291 -1.28 -5.30 -18.17
N PRO A 292 -0.78 -4.15 -18.65
CA PRO A 292 -1.64 -3.15 -19.26
C PRO A 292 -2.29 -3.73 -20.52
N SER A 293 -3.54 -3.36 -20.78
CA SER A 293 -4.22 -3.71 -22.02
C SER A 293 -3.51 -3.02 -23.20
N LEU A 294 -3.38 -3.70 -24.34
CA LEU A 294 -2.78 -3.11 -25.54
C LEU A 294 -3.54 -1.85 -25.97
N ASP A 295 -4.86 -1.86 -25.82
CA ASP A 295 -5.73 -0.70 -26.07
C ASP A 295 -5.39 0.50 -25.17
N SER A 296 -4.98 0.25 -23.93
CA SER A 296 -4.56 1.32 -23.02
C SER A 296 -3.20 1.91 -23.41
N LEU A 297 -2.35 1.18 -24.12
CA LEU A 297 -1.06 1.69 -24.61
C LEU A 297 -1.24 2.52 -25.87
N ALA A 298 -2.19 2.16 -26.73
CA ALA A 298 -2.46 2.87 -27.98
C ALA A 298 -3.18 4.21 -27.76
N ARG A 299 -3.97 4.34 -26.68
CA ARG A 299 -4.69 5.58 -26.35
C ARG A 299 -3.77 6.55 -25.62
N THR A 300 -3.15 7.45 -26.38
CA THR A 300 -2.63 8.69 -25.80
C THR A 300 -3.80 9.46 -25.16
N PRO A 301 -3.62 10.08 -23.99
CA PRO A 301 -4.67 10.78 -23.25
C PRO A 301 -5.08 12.12 -23.92
N THR A 302 -5.27 12.13 -25.23
CA THR A 302 -5.53 13.32 -26.06
C THR A 302 -6.88 13.99 -25.79
N ASN A 303 -7.79 13.33 -25.06
CA ASN A 303 -9.14 13.84 -24.79
C ASN A 303 -9.54 13.83 -23.31
N ALA A 304 -8.60 13.63 -22.37
CA ALA A 304 -8.88 13.90 -20.98
C ALA A 304 -8.94 15.43 -20.77
N LYS A 305 -10.06 16.04 -21.18
CA LYS A 305 -10.37 17.45 -20.95
C LYS A 305 -10.10 17.77 -19.46
N ASN A 306 -9.09 18.60 -19.21
CA ASN A 306 -8.77 19.46 -18.04
C ASN A 306 -9.29 19.12 -16.63
N HIS A 307 -9.75 17.91 -16.35
CA HIS A 307 -10.17 17.54 -15.01
C HIS A 307 -8.94 17.21 -14.20
N ASP A 308 -8.63 18.10 -13.26
CA ASP A 308 -7.63 17.86 -12.23
C ASP A 308 -7.80 16.46 -11.68
N MET A 309 -6.73 15.68 -11.70
CA MET A 309 -6.78 14.29 -11.28
C MET A 309 -7.23 14.16 -9.82
N SER A 310 -6.76 15.11 -8.99
CA SER A 310 -7.12 15.20 -7.59
C SER A 310 -7.21 16.66 -7.14
N ILE A 311 -8.23 16.96 -6.34
CA ILE A 311 -8.45 18.27 -5.70
C ILE A 311 -8.46 18.04 -4.18
N LEU A 312 -7.82 18.90 -3.39
CA LEU A 312 -7.81 18.81 -1.94
C LEU A 312 -8.91 19.71 -1.37
N TYR A 313 -9.84 19.14 -0.61
CA TYR A 313 -10.87 19.88 0.12
C TYR A 313 -10.47 20.01 1.58
N SER A 314 -10.80 21.13 2.22
CA SER A 314 -10.61 21.27 3.67
C SER A 314 -11.66 20.43 4.42
N ALA A 315 -11.25 19.71 5.45
CA ALA A 315 -12.20 19.10 6.37
C ALA A 315 -12.96 20.20 7.11
N GLY A 316 -14.27 20.00 7.29
CA GLY A 316 -15.07 20.88 8.14
C GLY A 316 -14.57 20.86 9.59
N PRO A 317 -14.86 21.90 10.39
CA PRO A 317 -14.55 21.89 11.81
C PRO A 317 -15.20 20.66 12.47
N PRO A 318 -14.50 19.92 13.35
CA PRO A 318 -15.08 18.79 14.04
C PRO A 318 -16.29 19.24 14.85
N SER A 319 -17.43 18.60 14.62
CA SER A 319 -18.68 18.88 15.33
C SER A 319 -18.49 18.64 16.84
N GLY A 320 -18.34 19.72 17.62
CA GLY A 320 -18.41 19.65 19.08
C GLY A 320 -17.10 19.80 19.88
N SER A 321 -15.95 20.12 19.28
CA SER A 321 -14.75 20.44 20.07
C SER A 321 -14.64 21.94 20.37
N SER A 322 -15.21 22.38 21.49
CA SER A 322 -15.09 23.77 21.98
C SER A 322 -13.72 24.11 22.59
N HIS A 323 -12.78 23.15 22.64
CA HIS A 323 -11.47 23.35 23.25
C HIS A 323 -10.42 23.75 22.21
N VAL A 324 -10.06 25.04 22.29
CA VAL A 324 -8.99 25.72 21.55
C VAL A 324 -7.65 25.02 21.82
N SER A 325 -7.27 24.07 20.97
CA SER A 325 -5.88 23.62 20.83
C SER A 325 -5.37 24.14 19.49
N GLU A 326 -4.11 24.55 19.45
CA GLU A 326 -3.43 25.16 18.30
C GLU A 326 -3.79 24.54 16.95
N PRO A 327 -3.80 25.33 15.86
CA PRO A 327 -4.19 24.85 14.54
C PRO A 327 -3.17 23.83 14.03
N LEU A 328 -3.42 22.54 14.31
CA LEU A 328 -2.88 21.45 13.52
C LEU A 328 -3.20 21.75 12.05
N ALA A 329 -2.23 21.52 11.17
CA ALA A 329 -2.40 21.80 9.74
C ALA A 329 -3.75 21.27 9.25
N ASN A 330 -4.53 22.15 8.60
CA ASN A 330 -5.90 21.85 8.19
C ASN A 330 -5.96 20.48 7.50
N HIS A 331 -6.74 19.57 8.08
CA HIS A 331 -6.89 18.23 7.52
C HIS A 331 -7.49 18.35 6.13
N GLN A 332 -6.77 17.87 5.11
CA GLN A 332 -7.20 17.93 3.72
C GLN A 332 -7.67 16.56 3.24
N ILE A 333 -8.84 16.54 2.60
CA ILE A 333 -9.49 15.34 2.08
C ILE A 333 -9.34 15.36 0.55
N PRO A 334 -8.58 14.41 -0.03
CA PRO A 334 -8.42 14.34 -1.47
C PRO A 334 -9.71 13.83 -2.14
N LEU A 335 -10.16 14.62 -3.10
CA LEU A 335 -11.14 14.24 -4.10
C LEU A 335 -10.41 13.69 -5.33
N TYR A 336 -10.89 12.57 -5.84
CA TYR A 336 -10.27 11.80 -6.89
C TYR A 336 -11.25 11.58 -8.03
N HIS A 337 -10.92 12.08 -9.23
CA HIS A 337 -11.73 11.87 -10.42
C HIS A 337 -11.39 10.53 -11.07
N GLY A 338 -12.27 9.54 -10.96
CA GLY A 338 -12.04 8.18 -11.46
C GLY A 338 -11.75 8.12 -12.96
N VAL A 339 -12.29 9.05 -13.75
CA VAL A 339 -12.02 9.16 -15.20
C VAL A 339 -10.58 9.60 -15.48
N SER A 340 -10.06 10.56 -14.72
CA SER A 340 -8.70 11.08 -14.84
C SER A 340 -7.66 10.16 -14.21
N ILE A 341 -8.01 9.44 -13.15
CA ILE A 341 -7.07 8.57 -12.44
C ILE A 341 -6.94 7.22 -13.13
N PHE A 342 -8.06 6.66 -13.62
CA PHE A 342 -8.10 5.35 -14.28
C PHE A 342 -8.44 5.54 -15.75
N TYR A 343 -7.42 5.62 -16.60
CA TYR A 343 -7.61 5.78 -18.05
C TYR A 343 -8.19 4.54 -18.70
N ASP A 344 -7.77 3.35 -18.24
CA ASP A 344 -8.28 2.08 -18.75
C ASP A 344 -9.75 1.90 -18.33
N VAL A 345 -10.59 1.74 -19.35
CA VAL A 345 -12.03 1.53 -19.23
C VAL A 345 -12.33 0.27 -18.40
N SER A 346 -11.53 -0.78 -18.56
CA SER A 346 -11.67 -2.03 -17.81
C SER A 346 -11.35 -1.84 -16.32
N GLN A 347 -10.31 -1.07 -15.99
CA GLN A 347 -9.99 -0.74 -14.60
C GLN A 347 -11.06 0.14 -13.95
N ARG A 348 -11.63 1.11 -14.69
CA ARG A 348 -12.77 1.91 -14.20
C ARG A 348 -14.00 1.06 -13.92
N SER A 349 -14.31 0.13 -14.82
CA SER A 349 -15.42 -0.82 -14.63
C SER A 349 -15.18 -1.68 -13.38
N ALA A 350 -13.96 -2.18 -13.19
CA ALA A 350 -13.55 -2.93 -11.99
C ALA A 350 -13.70 -2.09 -10.72
N LEU A 351 -13.20 -0.84 -10.72
CA LEU A 351 -13.31 0.10 -9.60
C LEU A 351 -14.77 0.33 -9.19
N HIS A 352 -15.62 0.72 -10.14
CA HIS A 352 -17.04 0.98 -9.89
C HIS A 352 -17.76 -0.28 -9.39
N SER A 353 -17.43 -1.44 -9.97
CA SER A 353 -17.99 -2.75 -9.57
C SER A 353 -17.62 -3.10 -8.13
N LEU A 354 -16.34 -2.98 -7.74
CA LEU A 354 -15.89 -3.24 -6.38
C LEU A 354 -16.54 -2.31 -5.36
N LEU A 355 -16.56 -1.00 -5.62
CA LEU A 355 -17.23 -0.02 -4.75
C LEU A 355 -18.72 -0.34 -4.57
N SER A 356 -19.40 -0.70 -5.66
CA SER A 356 -20.83 -1.05 -5.63
C SER A 356 -21.08 -2.37 -4.88
N LYS A 357 -20.18 -3.36 -5.01
CA LYS A 357 -20.26 -4.63 -4.27
C LYS A 357 -20.06 -4.43 -2.76
N ILE A 358 -19.08 -3.62 -2.36
CA ILE A 358 -18.85 -3.28 -0.95
C ILE A 358 -20.11 -2.63 -0.36
N LEU A 359 -20.66 -1.63 -1.03
CA LEU A 359 -21.90 -0.97 -0.61
C LEU A 359 -23.09 -1.93 -0.50
N ALA A 360 -23.22 -2.88 -1.43
CA ALA A 360 -24.29 -3.87 -1.39
C ALA A 360 -24.16 -4.77 -0.15
N ILE A 361 -22.95 -5.24 0.18
CA ILE A 361 -22.72 -6.07 1.37
C ILE A 361 -23.00 -5.26 2.63
N GLU A 362 -22.52 -4.02 2.75
CA GLU A 362 -22.78 -3.19 3.93
C GLU A 362 -24.27 -2.87 4.12
N ARG A 363 -25.02 -2.68 3.02
CA ARG A 363 -26.48 -2.49 3.09
C ARG A 363 -27.17 -3.75 3.59
N ASN A 364 -26.79 -4.91 3.06
CA ASN A 364 -27.34 -6.19 3.47
C ASN A 364 -26.98 -6.52 4.93
N ALA A 365 -25.74 -6.25 5.35
CA ALA A 365 -25.29 -6.41 6.72
C ALA A 365 -26.09 -5.54 7.69
N ARG A 366 -26.32 -4.26 7.35
CA ARG A 366 -27.16 -3.35 8.14
C ARG A 366 -28.61 -3.78 8.19
N TYR A 367 -29.15 -4.30 7.07
CA TYR A 367 -30.50 -4.82 7.03
C TYR A 367 -30.65 -6.04 7.94
N ASN A 368 -29.69 -6.97 7.92
CA ASN A 368 -29.73 -8.18 8.73
C ASN A 368 -29.44 -7.94 10.21
N ALA A 369 -28.59 -6.96 10.55
CA ALA A 369 -28.30 -6.63 11.95
C ALA A 369 -29.45 -5.90 12.63
N LYS A 370 -30.28 -5.18 11.85
CA LYS A 370 -31.50 -4.54 12.33
C LYS A 370 -32.65 -5.52 12.21
N ASP A 371 -32.77 -6.40 13.19
CA ASP A 371 -33.92 -7.31 13.29
C ASP A 371 -35.25 -6.53 13.43
N ILE A 372 -35.24 -5.25 13.84
CA ILE A 372 -36.47 -4.54 14.29
C ILE A 372 -36.37 -2.99 14.14
N LYS A 373 -37.38 -2.39 13.48
CA LYS A 373 -38.00 -1.05 13.68
C LYS A 373 -37.16 0.24 13.75
N GLN A 374 -36.15 0.46 12.90
CA GLN A 374 -35.89 1.86 12.51
C GLN A 374 -36.81 2.20 11.37
N GLY A 375 -37.86 2.97 11.70
CA GLY A 375 -38.84 3.48 10.76
C GLY A 375 -38.11 3.92 9.50
N THR A 376 -38.54 3.37 8.37
CA THR A 376 -38.21 3.90 7.06
C THR A 376 -38.69 5.34 7.06
N GLU A 377 -37.83 6.27 7.50
CA GLU A 377 -37.94 7.65 7.08
C GLU A 377 -37.96 7.56 5.57
N THR A 378 -39.15 7.73 5.01
CA THR A 378 -39.42 7.70 3.60
C THR A 378 -38.46 8.72 3.01
N ARG A 379 -37.41 8.21 2.34
CA ARG A 379 -36.44 9.07 1.68
C ARG A 379 -37.25 10.05 0.83
N LYS A 380 -37.20 11.33 1.19
CA LYS A 380 -37.90 12.38 0.42
C LYS A 380 -37.53 12.19 -1.04
N ASP A 381 -38.53 12.19 -1.92
CA ASP A 381 -38.50 11.72 -3.31
C ASP A 381 -37.51 12.48 -4.24
N GLY A 382 -36.70 13.39 -3.69
CA GLY A 382 -35.69 14.18 -4.40
C GLY A 382 -34.25 13.72 -4.23
N ASP A 383 -33.92 12.85 -3.27
CA ASP A 383 -32.51 12.61 -2.91
C ASP A 383 -31.84 11.50 -3.75
N LYS A 384 -31.66 11.79 -5.04
CA LYS A 384 -30.94 10.92 -5.98
C LYS A 384 -29.47 10.81 -5.54
N GLN A 385 -28.94 9.58 -5.49
CA GLN A 385 -27.53 9.34 -5.21
C GLN A 385 -26.64 9.90 -6.33
N SER A 386 -25.50 10.48 -5.94
CA SER A 386 -24.46 10.89 -6.87
C SER A 386 -23.57 9.71 -7.28
N HIS A 387 -22.59 9.99 -8.15
CA HIS A 387 -21.51 9.06 -8.51
C HIS A 387 -20.27 9.21 -7.62
N ALA A 388 -20.35 10.03 -6.57
CA ALA A 388 -19.27 10.22 -5.62
C ALA A 388 -19.40 9.26 -4.45
N PHE A 389 -18.30 8.58 -4.14
CA PHE A 389 -18.15 7.64 -3.03
C PHE A 389 -17.21 8.26 -2.02
N VAL A 390 -17.63 8.34 -0.76
CA VAL A 390 -16.76 8.71 0.36
C VAL A 390 -16.20 7.43 0.97
N LEU A 391 -14.88 7.40 1.15
CA LEU A 391 -14.18 6.41 1.93
C LEU A 391 -14.00 6.97 3.34
N MET A 392 -14.45 6.24 4.35
CA MET A 392 -14.36 6.63 5.75
C MET A 392 -13.34 5.74 6.46
N SER A 393 -12.50 6.31 7.31
CA SER A 393 -11.50 5.59 8.08
C SER A 393 -11.40 6.16 9.50
N ASP A 394 -11.62 5.31 10.48
CA ASP A 394 -11.60 5.57 11.93
C ASP A 394 -11.12 4.32 12.69
N GLU A 395 -11.03 4.42 14.02
CA GLU A 395 -10.58 3.32 14.89
C GLU A 395 -11.50 2.09 14.94
N ASN A 396 -12.73 2.20 14.41
CA ASN A 396 -13.75 1.16 14.47
C ASN A 396 -13.92 0.46 13.12
N THR A 397 -13.98 1.23 12.04
CA THR A 397 -13.94 0.79 10.64
C THR A 397 -12.75 -0.11 10.36
N ILE A 398 -11.59 0.16 10.95
CA ILE A 398 -10.40 -0.67 10.79
C ILE A 398 -10.57 -2.09 11.34
N GLN A 399 -11.44 -2.26 12.35
CA GLN A 399 -11.83 -3.58 12.80
C GLN A 399 -12.60 -4.25 11.68
N ALA A 400 -13.61 -3.60 11.10
CA ALA A 400 -14.41 -4.17 10.01
C ALA A 400 -13.58 -4.50 8.76
N ALA A 401 -12.76 -3.57 8.24
CA ALA A 401 -11.81 -3.80 7.16
C ALA A 401 -10.76 -2.67 7.06
N ASP A 402 -9.59 -2.97 6.51
CA ASP A 402 -8.49 -2.01 6.38
C ASP A 402 -8.65 -1.08 5.16
N ILE A 403 -9.52 -0.08 5.29
CA ILE A 403 -9.75 0.93 4.25
C ILE A 403 -8.60 1.95 4.14
N ALA A 404 -7.84 2.17 5.22
CA ALA A 404 -6.67 3.05 5.22
C ALA A 404 -5.60 2.60 4.21
N ALA A 405 -5.47 1.29 3.97
CA ALA A 405 -4.58 0.75 2.93
C ALA A 405 -4.97 1.22 1.51
N VAL A 406 -6.28 1.36 1.23
CA VAL A 406 -6.79 1.97 -0.01
C VAL A 406 -6.38 3.44 -0.08
N GLY A 407 -6.48 4.16 1.04
CA GLY A 407 -6.04 5.56 1.16
C GLY A 407 -4.55 5.73 0.85
N VAL A 408 -3.69 4.87 1.40
CA VAL A 408 -2.24 4.84 1.09
C VAL A 408 -2.01 4.61 -0.40
N ALA A 409 -2.72 3.65 -1.01
CA ALA A 409 -2.58 3.37 -2.44
C ALA A 409 -3.00 4.57 -3.31
N LEU A 410 -4.09 5.26 -2.96
CA LEU A 410 -4.56 6.47 -3.64
C LEU A 410 -3.57 7.63 -3.49
N TRP A 411 -3.00 7.82 -2.30
CA TRP A 411 -1.96 8.83 -2.07
C TRP A 411 -0.70 8.58 -2.88
N ARG A 412 -0.25 7.32 -2.97
CA ARG A 412 0.90 6.96 -3.79
C ARG A 412 0.65 7.22 -5.28
N LEU A 413 -0.57 6.94 -5.76
CA LEU A 413 -0.95 7.28 -7.14
C LEU A 413 -0.96 8.79 -7.37
N ARG A 414 -1.50 9.58 -6.42
CA ARG A 414 -1.49 11.05 -6.44
C ARG A 414 -0.07 11.61 -6.50
N MET A 415 0.80 11.18 -5.59
CA MET A 415 2.20 11.62 -5.52
C MET A 415 2.96 11.30 -6.80
N PHE A 416 2.77 10.09 -7.34
CA PHE A 416 3.43 9.66 -8.57
C PHE A 416 3.15 10.60 -9.74
N GLU A 417 1.92 11.11 -9.81
CA GLU A 417 1.47 11.99 -10.89
C GLU A 417 1.96 13.44 -10.75
N GLY A 418 2.65 13.77 -9.66
CA GLY A 418 3.32 15.05 -9.43
C GLY A 418 2.66 15.91 -8.34
N PHE A 419 1.47 15.53 -7.88
CA PHE A 419 0.74 16.30 -6.89
C PHE A 419 1.42 16.22 -5.51
N GLY A 420 1.53 17.37 -4.85
CA GLY A 420 2.31 17.51 -3.61
C GLY A 420 3.81 17.76 -3.83
N TRP A 421 4.26 17.80 -5.10
CA TRP A 421 5.62 18.21 -5.49
C TRP A 421 5.64 19.51 -6.31
N GLU A 422 4.51 20.24 -6.33
CA GLU A 422 4.24 21.39 -7.21
C GLU A 422 5.17 22.57 -6.94
N GLU A 423 5.34 22.92 -5.67
CA GLU A 423 6.44 23.78 -5.23
C GLU A 423 7.72 22.96 -5.34
N LYS A 424 8.27 22.76 -6.55
CA LYS A 424 9.52 22.03 -6.80
C LYS A 424 10.56 22.54 -5.82
N PRO A 425 10.73 21.88 -4.66
CA PRO A 425 11.36 22.53 -3.56
C PRO A 425 12.83 22.66 -3.94
N GLY A 426 13.48 23.73 -3.49
CA GLY A 426 14.84 24.05 -3.93
C GLY A 426 15.80 22.86 -3.83
N TRP A 427 15.54 21.91 -2.92
CA TRP A 427 16.31 20.67 -2.79
C TRP A 427 16.15 19.68 -3.96
N ILE A 428 15.03 19.68 -4.70
CA ILE A 428 14.91 18.94 -5.97
C ILE A 428 15.80 19.60 -7.02
N ARG A 429 15.76 20.94 -7.08
CA ARG A 429 16.55 21.73 -8.04
C ARG A 429 18.04 21.75 -7.72
N ARG A 430 18.47 21.67 -6.45
CA ARG A 430 19.89 21.74 -6.05
C ARG A 430 20.77 20.60 -6.61
N TYR A 431 20.18 19.57 -7.21
CA TYR A 431 20.91 18.50 -7.88
C TYR A 431 20.74 18.47 -9.40
N THR A 432 20.08 19.45 -10.03
CA THR A 432 20.47 19.77 -11.41
C THR A 432 21.93 20.18 -11.31
N HIS A 433 22.79 19.27 -11.72
CA HIS A 433 24.21 19.46 -11.90
C HIS A 433 24.37 20.89 -12.42
N ARG A 434 24.83 21.83 -11.58
CA ARG A 434 25.43 23.05 -12.12
C ARG A 434 26.48 22.49 -13.05
N SER A 435 26.23 22.60 -14.34
CA SER A 435 27.25 22.28 -15.32
C SER A 435 28.45 23.12 -14.88
N MET A 436 29.65 22.54 -14.77
CA MET A 436 30.83 23.38 -14.50
C MET A 436 31.00 24.47 -15.57
N LEU A 437 30.26 24.40 -16.68
CA LEU A 437 30.19 25.39 -17.74
C LEU A 437 29.32 26.62 -17.40
N ASP A 438 28.50 26.60 -16.35
CA ASP A 438 27.67 27.75 -15.94
C ASP A 438 28.42 28.72 -14.99
N PHE A 439 29.75 28.63 -14.92
CA PHE A 439 30.65 29.52 -14.16
C PHE A 439 31.61 30.29 -15.08
N GLN A 440 31.15 30.69 -16.28
CA GLN A 440 31.87 31.63 -17.14
C GLN A 440 31.11 32.94 -17.28
#